data_AF-A0A316HPD9-F1
#
_entry.id   AF-A0A316HPD9-F1
#
_cell.length_a   1.000
_cell.length_b   1.000
_cell.length_c   1.000
_cell.angle_alpha   90.00
_cell.angle_beta   90.00
_cell.angle_gamma   90.00
#
_symmetry.space_group_name_H-M   'P 1'
#
loop_
_entity.id
_entity.type
_entity.pdbx_description
1 polymer ?
#
loop_
_entity_poly.entity_id
_entity_poly.type
_entity_poly.pdbx_seq_one_letter_code
_entity_poly.pdbx_strand_id
1 'polypeptide(L)'
;MFADLGAALASFGMPALAIVLFTIVVRLALHPLYRAAVRGEKAKAKLAPEIQKLQKKYGKDLMRFSEESQKVYEKNGVSMFAGMLPMLATIPFFMVIYQVVTTPNPLLEGTIFGVSLSAHFMSSFEWVFFALFGLLAVVAYVTVRWQQSRMTTTPTPGFMTGLIKVLPFGTILVAAYLPLAAGLYLLTTTTWTIAERALLYRILS
;
A
#
# COMPACT_ATOMS: atom_id res chain seq x y z
N MET A 1 4.76 -4.66 -28.99
CA MET A 1 5.74 -4.74 -27.88
C MET A 1 5.11 -5.05 -26.53
N PHE A 2 4.11 -4.30 -26.02
CA PHE A 2 3.44 -4.65 -24.75
C PHE A 2 2.16 -5.51 -24.91
N ALA A 3 1.54 -5.52 -26.10
CA ALA A 3 0.46 -6.46 -26.45
C ALA A 3 0.97 -7.92 -26.51
N ASP A 4 2.20 -8.11 -26.99
CA ASP A 4 2.88 -9.40 -27.04
C ASP A 4 3.16 -9.97 -25.64
N LEU A 5 3.40 -9.09 -24.66
CA LEU A 5 3.54 -9.43 -23.25
C LEU A 5 2.21 -9.92 -22.66
N GLY A 6 1.08 -9.29 -23.02
CA GLY A 6 -0.25 -9.73 -22.61
C GLY A 6 -0.61 -11.12 -23.18
N ALA A 7 -0.27 -11.37 -24.45
CA ALA A 7 -0.49 -12.66 -25.10
C ALA A 7 0.43 -13.76 -24.55
N ALA A 8 1.71 -13.46 -24.29
CA ALA A 8 2.65 -14.38 -23.68
C ALA A 8 2.23 -14.78 -22.25
N LEU A 9 1.68 -13.85 -21.48
CA LEU A 9 1.17 -14.12 -20.13
C LEU A 9 -0.17 -14.87 -20.14
N ALA A 10 -1.02 -14.66 -21.15
CA ALA A 10 -2.26 -15.42 -21.33
C ALA A 10 -2.04 -16.89 -21.69
N SER A 11 -0.89 -17.22 -22.31
CA SER A 11 -0.53 -18.60 -22.69
C SER A 11 -0.28 -19.56 -21.51
N PHE A 12 -0.16 -19.04 -20.28
CA PHE A 12 0.01 -19.83 -19.05
C PHE A 12 -1.29 -20.36 -18.42
N GLY A 13 -2.42 -20.28 -19.13
CA GLY A 13 -3.65 -21.02 -18.79
C GLY A 13 -4.47 -20.49 -17.60
N MET A 14 -4.04 -19.41 -16.93
CA MET A 14 -4.85 -18.72 -15.93
C MET A 14 -4.58 -17.21 -15.97
N PRO A 15 -5.51 -16.42 -16.49
CA PRO A 15 -5.43 -14.96 -16.47
C PRO A 15 -5.05 -14.28 -15.15
N ALA A 16 -5.56 -14.82 -14.05
CA ALA A 16 -5.26 -14.33 -12.72
C ALA A 16 -3.77 -14.47 -12.37
N LEU A 17 -3.14 -15.55 -12.86
CA LEU A 17 -1.74 -15.88 -12.61
C LEU A 17 -0.81 -14.95 -13.39
N ALA A 18 -1.20 -14.55 -14.59
CA ALA A 18 -0.53 -13.51 -15.39
C ALA A 18 -0.47 -12.16 -14.67
N ILE A 19 -1.61 -11.71 -14.12
CA ILE A 19 -1.70 -10.44 -13.39
C ILE A 19 -0.85 -10.50 -12.11
N VAL A 20 -0.90 -11.63 -11.40
CA VAL A 20 -0.09 -11.85 -10.19
C VAL A 20 1.41 -11.84 -10.53
N LEU A 21 1.85 -12.58 -11.56
CA LEU A 21 3.25 -12.61 -12.00
C LEU A 21 3.75 -11.23 -12.42
N PHE A 22 2.97 -10.51 -13.22
CA PHE A 22 3.31 -9.15 -13.64
C PHE A 22 3.49 -8.23 -12.42
N THR A 23 2.56 -8.30 -11.46
CA THR A 23 2.63 -7.53 -10.22
C THR A 23 3.91 -7.86 -9.44
N ILE A 24 4.27 -9.14 -9.34
CA ILE A 24 5.50 -9.58 -8.64
C ILE A 24 6.75 -9.00 -9.32
N VAL A 25 6.86 -9.08 -10.65
CA VAL A 25 8.01 -8.57 -11.40
C VAL A 25 8.18 -7.06 -11.19
N VAL A 26 7.09 -6.30 -11.27
CA VAL A 26 7.16 -4.86 -11.05
C VAL A 26 7.56 -4.53 -9.61
N ARG A 27 7.01 -5.26 -8.63
CA ARG A 27 7.39 -5.04 -7.23
C ARG A 27 8.86 -5.36 -6.97
N LEU A 28 9.42 -6.37 -7.61
CA LEU A 28 10.85 -6.65 -7.55
C LEU A 28 11.69 -5.50 -8.17
N ALA A 29 11.24 -4.90 -9.27
CA ALA A 29 11.93 -3.75 -9.87
C ALA A 29 11.87 -2.49 -8.98
N LEU A 30 10.79 -2.28 -8.23
CA LEU A 30 10.61 -1.15 -7.31
C LEU A 30 11.24 -1.39 -5.92
N HIS A 31 11.70 -2.60 -5.63
CA HIS A 31 12.34 -2.96 -4.37
C HIS A 31 13.48 -2.02 -3.89
N PRO A 32 14.43 -1.54 -4.73
CA PRO A 32 15.43 -0.56 -4.27
C PRO A 32 14.81 0.76 -3.80
N LEU A 33 13.69 1.17 -4.40
CA LEU A 33 12.98 2.37 -4.03
C LEU A 33 12.23 2.20 -2.71
N TYR A 34 11.59 1.04 -2.50
CA TYR A 34 10.99 0.67 -1.22
C TYR A 34 12.05 0.60 -0.10
N ARG A 35 13.25 0.08 -0.39
CA ARG A 35 14.40 0.09 0.54
C ARG A 35 14.77 1.50 0.98
N ALA A 36 14.87 2.43 0.04
CA ALA A 36 15.17 3.83 0.33
C ALA A 36 14.09 4.48 1.20
N ALA A 37 12.82 4.21 0.91
CA ALA A 37 11.69 4.72 1.69
C ALA A 37 11.71 4.21 3.16
N VAL A 38 11.90 2.90 3.36
CA VAL A 38 11.98 2.30 4.71
C VAL A 38 13.17 2.85 5.50
N ARG A 39 14.32 3.08 4.84
CA ARG A 39 15.48 3.71 5.46
C ARG A 39 15.17 5.14 5.93
N GLY A 40 14.46 5.91 5.11
CA GLY A 40 13.99 7.25 5.46
C GLY A 40 13.03 7.28 6.65
N GLU A 41 12.07 6.36 6.69
CA GLU A 41 11.15 6.21 7.83
C GLU A 41 11.89 5.91 9.14
N LYS A 42 12.86 4.98 9.11
CA LYS A 42 13.68 4.67 10.28
C LYS A 42 14.49 5.87 10.76
N ALA A 43 15.08 6.64 9.84
CA ALA A 43 15.83 7.84 10.18
C ALA A 43 14.93 8.88 10.86
N LYS A 44 13.71 9.08 10.36
CA LYS A 44 12.70 9.95 11.01
C LYS A 44 12.25 9.41 12.37
N ALA A 45 12.09 8.09 12.51
CA ALA A 45 11.70 7.46 13.77
C ALA A 45 12.71 7.73 14.89
N LYS A 46 14.00 7.78 14.56
CA LYS A 46 15.06 8.14 15.53
C LYS A 46 14.95 9.58 16.02
N LEU A 47 14.43 10.50 15.20
CA LEU A 47 14.25 11.92 15.54
C LEU A 47 12.92 12.23 16.22
N ALA A 48 11.97 11.28 16.21
CA ALA A 48 10.66 11.41 16.87
C ALA A 48 10.72 12.01 18.29
N PRO A 49 11.61 11.59 19.22
CA PRO A 49 11.67 12.17 20.56
C PRO A 49 12.09 13.65 20.57
N GLU A 50 12.94 14.09 19.64
CA GLU A 50 13.33 15.51 19.53
C GLU A 50 12.19 16.36 18.98
N ILE A 51 11.49 15.85 17.97
CA ILE A 51 10.30 16.50 17.41
C ILE A 51 9.19 16.62 18.48
N GLN A 52 9.01 15.62 19.34
CA GLN A 52 8.07 15.70 20.46
C GLN A 52 8.45 16.76 21.49
N LYS A 53 9.75 16.96 21.76
CA LYS A 53 10.22 18.06 22.63
C LYS A 53 9.90 19.41 22.01
N LEU A 54 10.13 19.57 20.71
CA LEU A 54 9.75 20.79 19.98
C LEU A 54 8.24 21.02 20.02
N GLN A 55 7.43 19.97 19.88
CA GLN A 55 5.97 20.08 19.96
C GLN A 55 5.53 20.55 21.36
N LYS A 56 6.12 20.03 22.44
CA LYS A 56 5.82 20.51 23.80
C LYS A 56 6.19 21.98 23.99
N LYS A 57 7.25 22.45 23.32
CA LYS A 57 7.77 23.82 23.44
C LYS A 57 7.05 24.84 22.55
N TYR A 58 6.72 24.45 21.32
CA TYR A 58 6.21 25.33 20.26
C TYR A 58 4.84 24.90 19.71
N GLY A 59 4.15 23.92 20.29
CA GLY A 59 2.89 23.41 19.76
C GLY A 59 1.74 24.43 19.64
N LYS A 60 1.86 25.59 20.30
CA LYS A 60 0.94 26.73 20.16
C LYS A 60 1.26 27.63 18.96
N ASP A 61 2.50 27.57 18.46
CA ASP A 61 3.01 28.34 17.33
C ASP A 61 3.42 27.37 16.21
N LEU A 62 2.45 27.04 15.36
CA LEU A 62 2.61 26.06 14.28
C LEU A 62 3.73 26.46 13.30
N MET A 63 3.89 27.77 13.06
CA MET A 63 4.89 28.27 12.13
C MET A 63 6.30 28.00 12.67
N ARG A 64 6.53 28.36 13.95
CA ARG A 64 7.81 28.13 14.61
C ARG A 64 8.10 26.65 14.87
N PHE A 65 7.07 25.87 15.17
CA PHE A 65 7.20 24.42 15.27
C PHE A 65 7.64 23.79 13.94
N SER A 66 7.06 24.22 12.81
CA SER A 66 7.43 23.73 11.48
C SER A 66 8.89 24.05 11.15
N GLU A 67 9.31 25.29 11.38
CA GLU A 67 10.67 25.76 11.10
C GLU A 67 11.72 25.01 11.94
N GLU A 68 11.51 24.90 13.26
CA GLU A 68 12.45 24.19 14.14
C GLU A 68 12.49 22.69 13.86
N SER A 69 11.34 22.09 13.52
CA SER A 69 11.28 20.68 13.11
C SER A 69 12.09 20.44 11.83
N GLN A 70 11.98 21.35 10.85
CA GLN A 70 12.76 21.27 9.62
C GLN A 70 14.27 21.35 9.92
N LYS A 71 14.71 22.30 10.75
CA LYS A 71 16.12 22.42 11.17
C LYS A 71 16.64 21.14 11.82
N VAL A 72 15.84 20.47 12.65
CA VAL A 72 16.23 19.18 13.26
C VAL A 72 16.39 18.09 12.20
N TYR A 73 15.48 17.99 11.24
CA TYR A 73 15.58 17.03 10.14
C TYR A 73 16.83 17.30 9.28
N GLU A 74 17.08 18.55 8.91
CA GLU A 74 18.24 18.95 8.10
C GLU A 74 19.58 18.71 8.81
N LYS A 75 19.69 19.08 10.10
CA LYS A 75 20.91 18.86 10.90
C LYS A 75 21.30 17.39 11.01
N ASN A 76 20.31 16.49 10.98
CA ASN A 76 20.53 15.05 11.05
C ASN A 76 20.61 14.38 9.67
N GLY A 77 20.62 15.16 8.58
CA GLY A 77 20.68 14.65 7.21
C GLY A 77 19.45 13.82 6.81
N VAL A 78 18.32 13.99 7.49
CA VAL A 78 17.10 13.24 7.26
C VAL A 78 16.15 14.06 6.40
N SER A 79 15.90 13.61 5.16
CA SER A 79 14.95 14.29 4.29
C SER A 79 13.49 14.08 4.73
N MET A 80 12.73 15.16 4.91
CA MET A 80 11.26 15.12 5.06
C MET A 80 10.59 14.47 3.83
N PHE A 81 11.28 14.58 2.69
CA PHE A 81 11.21 13.86 1.41
C PHE A 81 10.96 12.35 1.42
N ALA A 82 11.62 11.68 2.37
CA ALA A 82 11.97 10.28 2.19
C ALA A 82 10.75 9.33 2.26
N GLY A 83 9.62 9.81 2.77
CA GLY A 83 8.37 9.06 2.88
C GLY A 83 7.48 9.12 1.64
N MET A 84 7.68 10.09 0.72
CA MET A 84 6.89 10.15 -0.53
C MET A 84 7.56 9.46 -1.72
N LEU A 85 8.78 8.92 -1.56
CA LEU A 85 9.42 8.07 -2.55
C LEU A 85 8.51 6.95 -3.09
N PRO A 86 7.77 6.21 -2.25
CA PRO A 86 6.83 5.19 -2.70
C PRO A 86 5.67 5.77 -3.51
N MET A 87 5.21 6.97 -3.16
CA MET A 87 4.10 7.62 -3.86
C MET A 87 4.49 8.02 -5.28
N LEU A 88 5.71 8.57 -5.45
CA LEU A 88 6.26 8.88 -6.76
C LEU A 88 6.46 7.62 -7.62
N ALA A 89 6.83 6.49 -7.00
CA ALA A 89 6.91 5.18 -7.65
C ALA A 89 5.56 4.67 -8.16
N THR A 90 4.49 5.01 -7.43
CA THR A 90 3.16 4.46 -7.68
C THR A 90 2.52 5.06 -8.93
N ILE A 91 2.90 6.29 -9.32
CA ILE A 91 2.37 6.98 -10.51
C ILE A 91 2.66 6.21 -11.83
N PRO A 92 3.92 5.90 -12.18
CA PRO A 92 4.21 5.16 -13.41
C PRO A 92 3.63 3.75 -13.38
N PHE A 93 3.58 3.11 -12.21
CA PHE A 93 2.94 1.80 -12.05
C PHE A 93 1.44 1.83 -12.37
N PHE A 94 0.74 2.86 -11.90
CA PHE A 94 -0.69 3.02 -12.15
C PHE A 94 -0.99 3.17 -13.64
N MET A 95 -0.15 3.90 -14.40
CA MET A 95 -0.31 4.01 -15.85
C MET A 95 -0.26 2.64 -16.55
N VAL A 96 0.67 1.77 -16.12
CA VAL A 96 0.81 0.43 -16.73
C VAL A 96 -0.38 -0.46 -16.38
N ILE A 97 -0.82 -0.50 -15.11
CA ILE A 97 -2.00 -1.28 -14.72
C ILE A 97 -3.27 -0.77 -15.39
N TYR A 98 -3.48 0.55 -15.40
CA TYR A 98 -4.65 1.15 -16.02
C TYR A 98 -4.78 0.71 -17.48
N GLN A 99 -3.68 0.67 -18.22
CA GLN A 99 -3.68 0.25 -19.62
C GLN A 99 -3.97 -1.25 -19.79
N VAL A 100 -3.43 -2.11 -18.92
CA VAL A 100 -3.69 -3.56 -18.92
C VAL A 100 -5.17 -3.87 -18.64
N VAL A 101 -5.80 -3.08 -17.77
CA VAL A 101 -7.20 -3.29 -17.34
C VAL A 101 -8.20 -2.63 -18.29
N THR A 102 -7.83 -1.54 -18.95
CA THR A 102 -8.72 -0.83 -19.90
C THR A 102 -8.65 -1.37 -21.33
N THR A 103 -7.64 -2.16 -21.65
CA THR A 103 -7.56 -2.84 -22.94
C THR A 103 -8.36 -4.15 -22.87
N PRO A 104 -9.32 -4.40 -23.79
CA PRO A 104 -10.05 -5.66 -23.85
C PRO A 104 -9.07 -6.81 -24.01
N ASN A 105 -8.95 -7.64 -22.97
CA ASN A 105 -8.01 -8.74 -22.91
C ASN A 105 -8.77 -9.99 -22.47
N PRO A 106 -8.40 -11.18 -22.98
CA PRO A 106 -8.96 -12.47 -22.54
C PRO A 106 -8.71 -12.76 -21.04
N LEU A 107 -7.96 -11.88 -20.37
CA LEU A 107 -7.68 -11.98 -18.94
C LEU A 107 -8.91 -11.69 -18.05
N LEU A 108 -9.84 -10.87 -18.55
CA LEU A 108 -11.00 -10.40 -17.78
C LEU A 108 -12.21 -11.35 -17.85
N GLU A 109 -12.17 -12.33 -18.74
CA GLU A 109 -13.23 -13.33 -18.95
C GLU A 109 -13.06 -14.58 -18.07
N GLY A 110 -12.00 -14.64 -17.27
CA GLY A 110 -11.71 -15.77 -16.39
C GLY A 110 -12.71 -15.93 -15.23
N THR A 111 -12.78 -17.14 -14.70
CA THR A 111 -13.50 -17.47 -13.46
C THR A 111 -12.51 -17.93 -12.39
N ILE A 112 -12.80 -17.66 -11.12
CA ILE A 112 -12.05 -18.16 -9.96
C ILE A 112 -13.02 -18.91 -9.06
N PHE A 113 -12.69 -20.16 -8.74
CA PHE A 113 -13.53 -21.04 -7.91
C PHE A 113 -15.00 -21.12 -8.37
N GLY A 114 -15.24 -21.09 -9.69
CA GLY A 114 -16.59 -21.14 -10.28
C GLY A 114 -17.35 -19.82 -10.28
N VAL A 115 -16.77 -18.73 -9.74
CA VAL A 115 -17.36 -17.40 -9.73
C VAL A 115 -16.65 -16.52 -10.76
N SER A 116 -17.42 -15.79 -11.57
CA SER A 116 -16.85 -14.83 -12.53
C SER A 116 -16.05 -13.75 -11.81
N LEU A 117 -14.88 -13.40 -12.34
CA LEU A 117 -14.03 -12.33 -11.78
C LEU A 117 -14.73 -10.97 -11.76
N SER A 118 -15.74 -10.79 -12.62
CA SER A 118 -16.61 -9.62 -12.72
C SER A 118 -17.80 -9.65 -11.75
N ALA A 119 -18.02 -10.73 -11.00
CA ALA A 119 -19.12 -10.84 -10.06
C ALA A 119 -18.95 -9.84 -8.92
N HIS A 120 -20.06 -9.23 -8.51
CA HIS A 120 -20.11 -8.30 -7.38
C HIS A 120 -20.73 -9.01 -6.18
N PHE A 121 -20.29 -8.65 -4.98
CA PHE A 121 -20.83 -9.23 -3.75
C PHE A 121 -22.35 -9.06 -3.64
N MET A 122 -22.86 -7.88 -4.03
CA MET A 122 -24.29 -7.56 -3.98
C MET A 122 -25.13 -8.37 -5.00
N SER A 123 -24.53 -8.89 -6.06
CA SER A 123 -25.21 -9.71 -7.06
C SER A 123 -25.09 -11.22 -6.80
N SER A 124 -24.06 -11.63 -6.06
CA SER A 124 -23.69 -13.03 -5.87
C SER A 124 -23.14 -13.25 -4.47
N PHE A 125 -24.00 -13.67 -3.54
CA PHE A 125 -23.66 -13.95 -2.14
C PHE A 125 -22.92 -15.29 -1.98
N GLU A 126 -21.74 -15.37 -2.58
CA GLU A 126 -20.91 -16.57 -2.59
C GLU A 126 -19.92 -16.61 -1.41
N TRP A 127 -19.60 -17.81 -0.92
CA TRP A 127 -18.66 -18.03 0.19
C TRP A 127 -17.27 -17.40 -0.06
N VAL A 128 -16.88 -17.30 -1.33
CA VAL A 128 -15.61 -16.71 -1.77
C VAL A 128 -15.47 -15.25 -1.34
N PHE A 129 -16.56 -14.48 -1.33
CA PHE A 129 -16.53 -13.09 -0.86
C PHE A 129 -16.33 -12.98 0.65
N PHE A 130 -16.94 -13.87 1.43
CA PHE A 130 -16.72 -13.91 2.88
C PHE A 130 -15.28 -14.28 3.22
N ALA A 131 -14.70 -15.26 2.51
CA ALA A 131 -13.29 -15.61 2.64
C ALA A 131 -12.39 -14.40 2.29
N LEU A 132 -12.70 -13.69 1.21
CA LEU A 132 -11.98 -12.49 0.78
C LEU A 132 -12.04 -11.37 1.83
N PHE A 133 -13.22 -11.04 2.35
CA PHE A 133 -13.37 -10.00 3.37
C PHE A 133 -12.69 -10.39 4.68
N GLY A 134 -12.77 -11.65 5.08
CA GLY A 134 -12.05 -12.18 6.23
C GLY A 134 -10.54 -11.98 6.09
N LEU A 135 -9.98 -12.34 4.93
CA LEU A 135 -8.57 -12.15 4.64
C LEU A 135 -8.19 -10.67 4.60
N LEU A 136 -8.98 -9.82 3.94
CA LEU A 136 -8.76 -8.37 3.92
C LEU A 136 -8.81 -7.77 5.33
N ALA A 137 -9.73 -8.22 6.18
CA ALA A 137 -9.82 -7.78 7.57
C ALA A 137 -8.59 -8.18 8.39
N VAL A 138 -8.09 -9.42 8.22
CA VAL A 138 -6.84 -9.86 8.86
C VAL A 138 -5.67 -9.02 8.39
N VAL A 139 -5.54 -8.79 7.08
CA VAL A 139 -4.47 -7.98 6.48
C VAL A 139 -4.56 -6.52 6.95
N ALA A 140 -5.75 -5.93 6.98
CA ALA A 140 -5.99 -4.59 7.52
C ALA A 140 -5.64 -4.51 9.01
N TYR A 141 -6.04 -5.49 9.81
CA TYR A 141 -5.72 -5.56 11.24
C TYR A 141 -4.20 -5.63 11.47
N VAL A 142 -3.51 -6.53 10.76
CA VAL A 142 -2.04 -6.66 10.82
C VAL A 142 -1.37 -5.36 10.38
N THR A 143 -1.83 -4.76 9.27
CA THR A 143 -1.35 -3.45 8.78
C THR A 143 -1.47 -2.39 9.86
N VAL A 144 -2.65 -2.21 10.44
CA VAL A 144 -2.91 -1.18 11.45
C VAL A 144 -2.04 -1.41 12.68
N ARG A 145 -1.96 -2.65 13.18
CA ARG A 145 -1.19 -2.97 14.39
C ARG A 145 0.32 -2.78 14.19
N TRP A 146 0.84 -3.17 13.04
CA TRP A 146 2.25 -2.98 12.69
C TRP A 146 2.58 -1.53 12.37
N GLN A 147 1.74 -0.87 11.56
CA GLN A 147 1.93 0.51 11.13
C GLN A 147 1.82 1.47 12.32
N GLN A 148 0.86 1.28 13.24
CA GLN A 148 0.75 2.12 14.44
C GLN A 148 1.97 2.05 15.35
N SER A 149 2.55 0.86 15.51
CA SER A 149 3.77 0.67 16.30
C SER A 149 4.99 1.35 15.69
N ARG A 150 4.89 1.79 14.43
CA ARG A 150 5.97 2.37 13.62
C ARG A 150 5.65 3.74 13.07
N MET A 151 4.48 4.32 13.37
CA MET A 151 4.16 5.69 12.99
C MET A 151 5.12 6.61 13.73
N THR A 152 6.05 7.19 12.97
CA THR A 152 6.83 8.34 13.40
C THR A 152 5.85 9.44 13.74
N THR A 153 5.91 9.94 14.96
CA THR A 153 5.00 10.95 15.51
C THR A 153 5.18 12.28 14.76
N THR A 154 4.67 12.38 13.54
CA THR A 154 4.23 13.66 13.01
C THR A 154 3.02 14.03 13.85
N PRO A 155 3.00 15.17 14.53
CA PRO A 155 1.90 15.54 15.40
C PRO A 155 0.63 15.72 14.58
N THR A 156 -0.12 14.62 14.47
CA THR A 156 -1.42 14.59 13.82
C THR A 156 -2.45 14.79 14.93
N PRO A 157 -3.38 15.75 14.80
CA PRO A 157 -4.47 15.93 15.75
C PRO A 157 -5.12 14.60 16.12
N GLY A 158 -5.58 14.42 17.36
CA GLY A 158 -6.11 13.14 17.86
C GLY A 158 -7.20 12.53 16.96
N PHE A 159 -8.05 13.39 16.37
CA PHE A 159 -9.02 12.99 15.35
C PHE A 159 -8.37 12.35 14.11
N MET A 160 -7.31 12.96 13.56
CA MET A 160 -6.57 12.39 12.43
C MET A 160 -5.89 11.07 12.80
N THR A 161 -5.35 10.95 14.02
CA THR A 161 -4.77 9.68 14.49
C THR A 161 -5.82 8.58 14.52
N GLY A 162 -7.04 8.87 15.00
CA GLY A 162 -8.19 7.95 14.98
C GLY A 162 -8.60 7.56 13.55
N LEU A 163 -8.70 8.55 12.66
CA LEU A 163 -9.05 8.34 11.25
C LEU A 163 -8.05 7.42 10.54
N ILE A 164 -6.75 7.57 10.80
CA ILE A 164 -5.71 6.68 10.23
C ILE A 164 -5.89 5.23 10.69
N LYS A 165 -6.40 4.97 11.90
CA LYS A 165 -6.67 3.60 12.38
C LYS A 165 -7.83 2.94 11.64
N VAL A 166 -8.81 3.75 11.24
CA VAL A 166 -10.05 3.27 10.60
C VAL A 166 -9.89 3.19 9.08
N LEU A 167 -9.01 4.01 8.49
CA LEU A 167 -8.81 4.11 7.04
C LEU A 167 -8.61 2.76 6.33
N PRO A 168 -7.76 1.82 6.82
CA PRO A 168 -7.56 0.54 6.15
C PRO A 168 -8.80 -0.36 6.14
N PHE A 169 -9.72 -0.22 7.10
CA PHE A 169 -10.99 -0.96 7.09
C PHE A 169 -11.94 -0.46 5.99
N GLY A 170 -11.76 0.78 5.52
CA GLY A 170 -12.46 1.30 4.35
C GLY A 170 -12.22 0.47 3.09
N THR A 171 -11.07 -0.21 2.98
CA THR A 171 -10.78 -1.10 1.84
C THR A 171 -11.74 -2.29 1.74
N ILE A 172 -12.27 -2.77 2.87
CA ILE A 172 -13.25 -3.86 2.90
C ILE A 172 -14.60 -3.37 2.35
N LEU A 173 -15.00 -2.14 2.71
CA LEU A 173 -16.20 -1.51 2.17
C LEU A 173 -16.06 -1.31 0.66
N VAL A 174 -14.93 -0.79 0.20
CA VAL A 174 -14.66 -0.65 -1.24
C VAL A 174 -14.67 -2.01 -1.94
N ALA A 175 -14.05 -3.04 -1.36
CA ALA A 175 -14.07 -4.39 -1.90
C ALA A 175 -15.49 -4.99 -2.00
N ALA A 176 -16.43 -4.58 -1.15
CA ALA A 176 -17.82 -5.03 -1.20
C ALA A 176 -18.60 -4.44 -2.39
N TYR A 177 -18.20 -3.27 -2.89
CA TYR A 177 -18.81 -2.63 -4.07
C TYR A 177 -18.08 -2.97 -5.37
N LEU A 178 -16.86 -3.50 -5.30
CA LEU A 178 -16.05 -3.81 -6.46
C LEU A 178 -16.25 -5.26 -6.95
N PRO A 179 -15.88 -5.55 -8.20
CA PRO A 179 -15.80 -6.92 -8.70
C PRO A 179 -14.78 -7.75 -7.91
N LEU A 180 -15.01 -9.06 -7.85
CA LEU A 180 -14.14 -10.03 -7.15
C LEU A 180 -12.67 -9.89 -7.56
N ALA A 181 -12.38 -9.68 -8.86
CA ALA A 181 -11.02 -9.46 -9.36
C ALA A 181 -10.31 -8.28 -8.68
N ALA A 182 -11.01 -7.16 -8.50
CA ALA A 182 -10.45 -5.98 -7.85
C ALA A 182 -10.27 -6.21 -6.35
N GLY A 183 -11.17 -6.97 -5.72
CA GLY A 183 -11.01 -7.42 -4.34
C GLY A 183 -9.76 -8.28 -4.13
N LEU A 184 -9.50 -9.24 -5.03
CA LEU A 184 -8.28 -10.06 -5.02
C LEU A 184 -7.02 -9.23 -5.26
N TYR A 185 -7.07 -8.26 -6.17
CA TYR A 185 -5.97 -7.31 -6.38
C TYR A 185 -5.68 -6.52 -5.10
N LEU A 186 -6.70 -5.99 -4.43
CA LEU A 186 -6.57 -5.28 -3.16
C LEU A 186 -5.95 -6.18 -2.08
N LEU A 187 -6.38 -7.43 -1.98
CA LEU A 187 -5.82 -8.38 -1.02
C LEU A 187 -4.34 -8.65 -1.32
N THR A 188 -4.01 -8.93 -2.58
CA THR A 188 -2.64 -9.26 -2.98
C THR A 188 -1.70 -8.08 -2.77
N THR A 189 -2.12 -6.88 -3.17
CA THR A 189 -1.30 -5.67 -3.07
C THR A 189 -1.08 -5.26 -1.61
N THR A 190 -2.11 -5.32 -0.77
CA THR A 190 -1.98 -4.99 0.66
C THR A 190 -1.13 -6.03 1.39
N THR A 191 -1.33 -7.31 1.11
CA THR A 191 -0.54 -8.41 1.68
C THR A 191 0.94 -8.28 1.31
N TRP A 192 1.24 -8.05 0.03
CA TRP A 192 2.62 -7.85 -0.39
C TRP A 192 3.23 -6.63 0.29
N THR A 193 2.52 -5.50 0.34
CA THR A 193 3.05 -4.28 0.95
C THR A 193 3.46 -4.51 2.40
N ILE A 194 2.69 -5.28 3.17
CA ILE A 194 3.07 -5.66 4.53
C ILE A 194 4.31 -6.56 4.52
N ALA A 195 4.31 -7.61 3.69
CA ALA A 195 5.41 -8.58 3.63
C ALA A 195 6.75 -7.93 3.22
N GLU A 196 6.71 -7.08 2.20
CA GLU A 196 7.87 -6.33 1.72
C GLU A 196 8.37 -5.37 2.80
N ARG A 197 7.49 -4.58 3.43
CA ARG A 197 7.89 -3.75 4.57
C ARG A 197 8.48 -4.59 5.69
N ALA A 198 7.87 -5.74 6.04
CA ALA A 198 8.35 -6.62 7.09
C ALA A 198 9.80 -7.08 6.84
N LEU A 199 10.07 -7.54 5.63
CA LEU A 199 11.40 -7.98 5.19
C LEU A 199 12.40 -6.83 5.22
N LEU A 200 12.04 -5.70 4.62
CA LEU A 200 12.93 -4.54 4.56
C LEU A 200 13.24 -3.98 5.96
N TYR A 201 12.28 -3.99 6.87
CA TYR A 201 12.51 -3.58 8.25
C TYR A 201 13.46 -4.52 9.00
N ARG A 202 13.44 -5.84 8.73
CA ARG A 202 14.38 -6.80 9.32
C ARG A 202 15.78 -6.73 8.70
N ILE A 203 15.89 -6.45 7.40
CA ILE A 203 17.19 -6.40 6.70
C ILE A 203 17.92 -5.08 6.99
N LEU A 204 17.18 -3.99 7.17
CA LEU A 204 17.75 -2.66 7.44
C LEU A 204 17.86 -2.33 8.95
N SER A 205 17.63 -3.29 9.85
CA SER A 205 17.75 -3.12 11.31
C SER A 205 19.13 -3.54 11.76
#